data_AF-A0AA90R0I4-F1
#
_entry.id   AF-A0AA90R0I4-F1
#
_cell.length_a   1.000
_cell.length_b   1.000
_cell.length_c   1.000
_cell.angle_alpha   90.00
_cell.angle_beta   90.00
_cell.angle_gamma   90.00
#
_symmetry.space_group_name_H-M   'P 1'
#
loop_
_entity.id
_entity.type
_entity.pdbx_description
1 polymer ?
#
loop_
_entity_poly.entity_id
_entity_poly.type
_entity_poly.pdbx_seq_one_letter_code
_entity_poly.pdbx_strand_id
1 'polypeptide(L)'
;MKFLAFSIIFVIFYGIFDWLINKTNFHHKIFHNKLLGKPRKYKFKFTRTVLILIIALFTFILELEKGSLNEKYGKFNYISIIIGAFLSSIYVNFAPLIFSRNPSLRKDNLKGIAKLMYQDVSDDPWDKENLTKENLDFTIGSIRFIDMYSKRLMNTKILNEHKDNFVRRIGAYIGEVIKRKINQDFNWYEIDSVKEYSVNFAGLDSRENQSVLYSQKRDIVISPLSEVFQFLEGHSPYTNLQTYVEEMIKNNSLIQN
;
A
#
# COMPACT_ATOMS: atom_id res chain seq x y z
N MET A 1 24.47 46.65 7.18
CA MET A 1 24.52 45.98 8.49
C MET A 1 23.16 45.51 9.01
N LYS A 2 22.11 46.34 9.06
CA LYS A 2 20.78 45.92 9.54
C LYS A 2 20.17 44.70 8.83
N PHE A 3 20.30 44.64 7.50
CA PHE A 3 19.84 43.50 6.71
C PHE A 3 20.54 42.18 7.09
N LEU A 4 21.85 42.22 7.31
CA LEU A 4 22.63 41.05 7.73
C LEU A 4 22.16 40.53 9.10
N ALA A 5 21.93 41.45 10.06
CA ALA A 5 21.42 41.09 11.38
C ALA A 5 20.04 40.45 11.31
N PHE A 6 19.16 40.98 10.46
CA PHE A 6 17.84 40.44 10.19
C PHE A 6 17.87 39.04 9.56
N SER A 7 18.77 38.81 8.60
CA SER A 7 18.97 37.47 8.01
C SER A 7 19.48 36.46 9.03
N ILE A 8 20.42 36.86 9.89
CA ILE A 8 20.95 35.98 10.96
C ILE A 8 19.83 35.58 11.92
N ILE A 9 19.02 36.55 12.36
CA ILE A 9 17.88 36.29 13.26
C ILE A 9 16.89 35.34 12.59
N PHE A 10 16.54 35.56 11.32
CA PHE A 10 15.67 34.66 10.58
C PHE A 10 16.17 33.22 10.58
N VAL A 11 17.45 33.01 10.23
CA VAL A 11 18.04 31.66 10.14
C VAL A 11 18.05 30.97 11.51
N ILE A 12 18.41 31.68 12.58
CA ILE A 12 18.41 31.12 13.95
C ILE A 12 17.00 30.67 14.34
N PHE A 13 16.01 31.55 14.19
CA PHE A 13 14.63 31.21 14.56
C PHE A 13 14.04 30.11 13.67
N TYR A 14 14.32 30.13 12.37
CA TYR A 14 13.92 29.07 11.46
C TYR A 14 14.45 27.71 11.93
N GLY A 15 15.75 27.63 12.26
CA GLY A 15 16.36 26.40 12.76
C GLY A 15 15.75 25.92 14.08
N ILE A 16 15.43 26.83 15.00
CA ILE A 16 14.75 26.50 16.27
C ILE A 16 13.35 25.91 16.01
N PHE A 17 12.55 26.56 15.14
CA PHE A 17 11.20 26.11 14.84
C PHE A 17 11.17 24.80 14.05
N ASP A 18 12.06 24.66 13.07
CA ASP A 18 12.23 23.42 12.31
C ASP A 18 12.59 22.25 13.24
N TRP A 19 13.55 22.46 14.15
CA TRP A 19 13.92 21.47 15.15
C TRP A 19 12.75 21.11 16.09
N LEU A 20 11.97 22.10 16.54
CA LEU A 20 10.78 21.87 17.37
C LEU A 20 9.72 21.02 16.65
N ILE A 21 9.42 21.35 15.39
CA ILE A 21 8.43 20.63 14.57
C ILE A 21 8.87 19.18 14.36
N ASN A 22 10.14 18.96 14.01
CA ASN A 22 10.70 17.64 13.77
C ASN A 22 10.78 16.80 15.05
N LYS A 23 11.25 17.37 16.17
CA LYS A 23 11.36 16.67 17.45
C LYS A 23 10.00 16.24 18.03
N THR A 24 8.96 17.04 17.82
CA THR A 24 7.62 16.74 18.35
C THR A 24 6.86 15.70 17.53
N ASN A 25 7.36 15.33 16.34
CA ASN A 25 6.67 14.47 15.38
C ASN A 25 5.21 14.96 15.13
N PHE A 26 5.05 16.28 15.10
CA PHE A 26 3.73 16.93 15.10
C PHE A 26 2.87 16.50 13.90
N HIS A 27 3.47 16.40 12.72
CA HIS A 27 2.80 15.90 11.50
C HIS A 27 2.27 14.48 11.68
N HIS A 28 3.09 13.59 12.24
CA HIS A 28 2.70 12.21 12.45
C HIS A 28 1.55 12.12 13.47
N LYS A 29 1.61 12.87 14.57
CA LYS A 29 0.54 12.86 15.59
C LYS A 29 -0.80 13.38 15.06
N ILE A 30 -0.78 14.42 14.23
CA ILE A 30 -2.02 14.99 13.67
C ILE A 30 -2.63 14.07 12.61
N PHE A 31 -1.80 13.47 11.75
CA PHE A 31 -2.31 12.78 10.55
C PHE A 31 -2.33 11.25 10.67
N HIS A 32 -1.61 10.66 11.62
CA HIS A 32 -1.61 9.22 11.87
C HIS A 32 -2.66 8.82 12.93
N ASN A 33 -3.35 9.78 13.56
CA ASN A 33 -4.28 9.44 14.61
C ASN A 33 -5.45 8.58 14.06
N LYS A 34 -5.75 7.47 14.74
CA LYS A 34 -6.79 6.47 14.37
C LYS A 34 -8.20 7.05 14.30
N LEU A 35 -8.39 8.30 14.75
CA LEU A 35 -9.65 9.02 14.99
C LEU A 35 -10.77 8.87 13.95
N LEU A 36 -10.47 8.59 12.68
CA LEU A 36 -11.50 8.59 11.63
C LEU A 36 -11.95 7.21 11.13
N GLY A 37 -11.33 6.09 11.54
CA GLY A 37 -11.73 4.73 11.09
C GLY A 37 -11.79 4.49 9.56
N LYS A 38 -11.46 5.50 8.75
CA LYS A 38 -11.62 5.51 7.29
C LYS A 38 -10.32 5.14 6.57
N PRO A 39 -10.41 4.60 5.33
CA PRO A 39 -9.24 4.31 4.48
C PRO A 39 -8.32 5.54 4.34
N ARG A 40 -6.99 5.34 4.32
CA ARG A 40 -6.00 6.44 4.32
C ARG A 40 -6.20 7.41 3.16
N LYS A 41 -6.73 6.98 2.01
CA LYS A 41 -7.06 7.86 0.87
C LYS A 41 -8.03 8.99 1.25
N TYR A 42 -9.08 8.67 2.01
CA TYR A 42 -10.05 9.67 2.48
C TYR A 42 -9.41 10.59 3.51
N LYS A 43 -8.58 10.03 4.40
CA LYS A 43 -7.78 10.82 5.34
C LYS A 43 -6.86 11.78 4.60
N PHE A 44 -6.11 11.32 3.60
CA PHE A 44 -5.15 12.13 2.85
C PHE A 44 -5.81 13.31 2.11
N LYS A 45 -6.93 13.06 1.40
CA LYS A 45 -7.66 14.13 0.71
C LYS A 45 -8.23 15.16 1.70
N PHE A 46 -8.85 14.69 2.78
CA PHE A 46 -9.41 15.57 3.81
C PHE A 46 -8.31 16.38 4.53
N THR A 47 -7.25 15.72 4.96
CA THR A 47 -6.04 16.31 5.55
C THR A 47 -5.45 17.40 4.66
N ARG A 48 -5.27 17.12 3.36
CA ARG A 48 -4.74 18.08 2.41
C ARG A 48 -5.64 19.30 2.28
N THR A 49 -6.95 19.11 2.17
CA THR A 49 -7.92 20.23 2.08
C THR A 49 -7.92 21.07 3.37
N VAL A 50 -7.97 20.44 4.53
CA VAL A 50 -7.93 21.14 5.84
C VAL A 50 -6.63 21.92 5.97
N LEU A 51 -5.50 21.33 5.58
CA LEU A 51 -4.22 22.00 5.68
C LEU A 51 -4.10 23.21 4.73
N ILE A 52 -4.62 23.08 3.50
CA ILE A 52 -4.71 24.21 2.56
C ILE A 52 -5.58 25.33 3.14
N LEU A 53 -6.73 24.99 3.75
CA LEU A 53 -7.61 25.98 4.39
C LEU A 53 -6.93 26.66 5.58
N ILE A 54 -6.23 25.90 6.44
CA ILE A 54 -5.48 26.45 7.57
C ILE A 54 -4.40 27.41 7.06
N ILE A 55 -3.63 27.03 6.04
CA ILE A 55 -2.59 27.89 5.45
C ILE A 55 -3.23 29.15 4.85
N ALA A 56 -4.33 29.03 4.10
CA ALA A 56 -5.01 30.18 3.50
C ALA A 56 -5.53 31.17 4.58
N LEU A 57 -6.20 30.66 5.62
CA LEU A 57 -6.64 31.45 6.77
C LEU A 57 -5.48 32.13 7.48
N PHE A 58 -4.40 31.39 7.73
CA PHE A 58 -3.23 31.92 8.41
C PHE A 58 -2.54 33.02 7.58
N THR A 59 -2.43 32.83 6.27
CA THR A 59 -1.87 33.84 5.34
C THR A 59 -2.72 35.10 5.30
N PHE A 60 -4.05 34.95 5.35
CA PHE A 60 -4.99 36.07 5.42
C PHE A 60 -4.88 36.87 6.73
N ILE A 61 -4.81 36.18 7.89
CA ILE A 61 -4.62 36.82 9.20
C ILE A 61 -3.32 37.62 9.21
N LEU A 62 -2.23 37.07 8.67
CA LEU A 62 -0.95 37.76 8.60
C LEU A 62 -1.00 39.01 7.74
N GLU A 63 -1.70 38.99 6.61
CA GLU A 63 -1.80 40.18 5.77
C GLU A 63 -2.59 41.30 6.47
N LEU A 64 -3.61 40.94 7.28
CA LEU A 64 -4.32 41.90 8.14
C LEU A 64 -3.40 42.46 9.25
N GLU A 65 -2.66 41.60 9.95
CA GLU A 65 -1.79 42.01 11.06
C GLU A 65 -0.54 42.78 10.60
N LYS A 66 -0.07 42.55 9.38
CA LYS A 66 1.09 43.24 8.79
C LYS A 66 0.89 44.76 8.72
N GLY A 67 -0.34 45.22 8.47
CA GLY A 67 -0.68 46.65 8.54
C GLY A 67 -0.42 47.22 9.94
N SER A 68 -0.98 46.56 10.96
CA SER A 68 -0.83 46.95 12.37
C SER A 68 0.62 46.88 12.86
N LEU A 69 1.36 45.82 12.48
CA LEU A 69 2.77 45.66 12.84
C LEU A 69 3.67 46.73 12.21
N ASN A 70 3.40 47.12 10.96
CA ASN A 70 4.16 48.17 10.29
C ASN A 70 3.89 49.56 10.88
N GLU A 71 2.65 49.83 11.29
CA GLU A 71 2.28 51.10 11.94
C GLU A 71 2.95 51.23 13.32
N LYS A 72 2.98 50.15 14.10
CA LYS A 72 3.49 50.17 15.48
C LYS A 72 5.02 50.06 15.58
N TYR A 73 5.66 49.27 14.71
CA TYR A 73 7.09 48.95 14.82
C TYR A 73 7.91 49.39 13.59
N GLY A 74 7.27 50.03 12.60
CA GLY A 74 7.90 50.39 11.34
C GLY A 74 8.07 49.21 10.38
N LYS A 75 8.42 49.52 9.13
CA LYS A 75 8.73 48.51 8.10
C LYS A 75 9.98 47.71 8.50
N PHE A 76 9.94 46.39 8.29
CA PHE A 76 11.05 45.45 8.55
C PHE A 76 11.53 45.44 10.01
N ASN A 77 10.61 45.15 10.94
CA ASN A 77 10.93 44.96 12.36
C ASN A 77 11.26 43.48 12.69
N TYR A 78 11.94 43.26 13.81
CA TYR A 78 12.37 41.92 14.26
C TYR A 78 11.21 40.95 14.48
N ILE A 79 10.04 41.44 14.94
CA ILE A 79 8.86 40.62 15.20
C ILE A 79 8.36 40.01 13.89
N SER A 80 8.23 40.82 12.84
CA SER A 80 7.84 40.35 11.50
C SER A 80 8.81 39.30 10.96
N ILE A 81 10.11 39.41 11.26
CA ILE A 81 11.11 38.43 10.83
C ILE A 81 10.97 37.11 11.57
N ILE A 82 10.75 37.14 12.88
CA ILE A 82 10.53 35.94 13.69
C ILE A 82 9.26 35.21 13.22
N ILE A 83 8.18 35.96 12.96
CA ILE A 83 6.94 35.40 12.40
C ILE A 83 7.20 34.77 11.03
N GLY A 84 7.94 35.47 10.15
CA GLY A 84 8.33 34.93 8.85
C GLY A 84 9.16 33.64 8.94
N ALA A 85 10.05 33.53 9.92
CA ALA A 85 10.86 32.34 10.15
C ALA A 85 10.00 31.15 10.60
N PHE A 86 9.09 31.36 11.54
CA PHE A 86 8.12 30.36 12.00
C PHE A 86 7.23 29.85 10.85
N LEU A 87 6.78 30.76 10.00
CA LEU A 87 5.96 30.42 8.84
C LEU A 87 6.71 29.62 7.81
N SER A 88 7.95 30.01 7.53
CA SER A 88 8.79 29.30 6.59
C SER A 88 9.06 27.89 7.07
N SER A 89 9.29 27.68 8.37
CA SER A 89 9.46 26.34 8.93
C SER A 89 8.18 25.50 8.85
N ILE A 90 7.00 26.09 9.11
CA ILE A 90 5.72 25.39 8.88
C ILE A 90 5.61 25.01 7.40
N TYR A 91 5.77 25.96 6.48
CA TYR A 91 5.62 25.73 5.06
C TYR A 91 6.53 24.59 4.56
N VAL A 92 7.83 24.63 4.89
CA VAL A 92 8.79 23.60 4.46
C VAL A 92 8.43 22.22 5.01
N ASN A 93 8.00 22.14 6.27
CA ASN A 93 7.67 20.85 6.89
C ASN A 93 6.33 20.26 6.41
N PHE A 94 5.36 21.10 6.07
CA PHE A 94 4.05 20.64 5.60
C PHE A 94 3.92 20.57 4.06
N ALA A 95 4.75 21.27 3.29
CA ALA A 95 4.72 21.26 1.83
C ALA A 95 4.79 19.83 1.23
N PRO A 96 5.65 18.91 1.70
CA PRO A 96 5.65 17.54 1.21
C PRO A 96 4.32 16.82 1.40
N LEU A 97 3.55 17.12 2.43
CA LEU A 97 2.21 16.54 2.66
C LEU A 97 1.15 17.12 1.73
N ILE A 98 1.26 18.40 1.38
CA ILE A 98 0.36 19.06 0.45
C ILE A 98 0.63 18.59 -0.98
N PHE A 99 1.89 18.52 -1.36
CA PHE A 99 2.32 18.26 -2.73
C PHE A 99 2.60 16.79 -3.01
N SER A 100 2.57 15.91 -2.00
CA SER A 100 2.67 14.48 -2.23
C SER A 100 1.52 13.98 -3.10
N ARG A 101 1.83 13.01 -3.96
CA ARG A 101 0.84 12.34 -4.79
C ARG A 101 -0.14 11.62 -3.89
N ASN A 102 -1.42 11.67 -4.26
CA ASN A 102 -2.41 10.84 -3.61
C ASN A 102 -1.95 9.38 -3.73
N PRO A 103 -1.90 8.61 -2.62
CA PRO A 103 -1.62 7.19 -2.72
C PRO A 103 -2.66 6.59 -3.65
N SER A 104 -2.23 5.77 -4.61
CA SER A 104 -3.10 5.11 -5.59
C SER A 104 -2.87 3.62 -5.55
N LEU A 105 -3.94 2.84 -5.59
CA LEU A 105 -3.83 1.39 -5.78
C LEU A 105 -3.07 1.11 -7.08
N ARG A 106 -1.96 0.36 -6.99
CA ARG A 106 -1.15 -0.01 -8.14
C ARG A 106 -1.64 -1.37 -8.62
N LYS A 107 -2.36 -1.34 -9.74
CA LYS A 107 -2.90 -2.56 -10.36
C LYS A 107 -1.75 -3.43 -10.84
N ASP A 108 -1.87 -4.72 -10.59
CA ASP A 108 -1.01 -5.73 -11.18
C ASP A 108 -1.86 -6.66 -12.07
N ASN A 109 -1.22 -7.48 -12.89
CA ASN A 109 -1.90 -8.46 -13.73
C ASN A 109 -1.13 -9.78 -13.77
N LEU A 110 -1.49 -10.66 -12.85
CA LEU A 110 -0.92 -12.00 -12.77
C LEU A 110 -1.57 -13.01 -13.72
N LYS A 111 -2.56 -12.63 -14.54
CA LYS A 111 -3.19 -13.56 -15.49
C LYS A 111 -2.19 -14.12 -16.50
N GLY A 112 -1.23 -13.31 -16.96
CA GLY A 112 -0.16 -13.77 -17.85
C GLY A 112 0.76 -14.80 -17.17
N ILE A 113 1.17 -14.50 -15.94
CA ILE A 113 2.00 -15.40 -15.12
C ILE A 113 1.28 -16.72 -14.83
N ALA A 114 -0.02 -16.69 -14.56
CA ALA A 114 -0.81 -17.89 -14.34
C ALA A 114 -0.82 -18.82 -15.56
N LYS A 115 -0.82 -18.28 -16.79
CA LYS A 115 -0.78 -19.11 -18.01
C LYS A 115 0.55 -19.85 -18.18
N LEU A 116 1.64 -19.36 -17.58
CA LEU A 116 2.93 -20.06 -17.63
C LEU A 116 2.86 -21.45 -17.00
N MET A 117 1.88 -21.71 -16.12
CA MET A 117 1.64 -23.06 -15.58
C MET A 117 1.44 -24.13 -16.65
N TYR A 118 0.93 -23.78 -17.84
CA TYR A 118 0.74 -24.71 -18.96
C TYR A 118 1.42 -24.29 -20.27
N GLN A 119 2.10 -23.13 -20.28
CA GLN A 119 2.82 -22.64 -21.45
C GLN A 119 4.33 -22.85 -21.35
N ASP A 120 4.86 -22.90 -20.13
CA ASP A 120 6.28 -23.05 -19.84
C ASP A 120 6.45 -24.20 -18.84
N VAL A 121 6.30 -25.41 -19.38
CA VAL A 121 6.25 -26.69 -18.67
C VAL A 121 7.61 -27.38 -18.80
N SER A 122 8.04 -28.05 -17.73
CA SER A 122 9.33 -28.75 -17.72
C SER A 122 9.33 -29.97 -18.65
N ASP A 123 10.51 -30.56 -18.86
CA ASP A 123 10.64 -31.79 -19.64
C ASP A 123 10.15 -33.05 -18.91
N ASP A 124 9.81 -32.95 -17.63
CA ASP A 124 9.29 -34.06 -16.82
C ASP A 124 8.03 -34.65 -17.47
N PRO A 125 7.95 -35.98 -17.66
CA PRO A 125 6.80 -36.61 -18.32
C PRO A 125 5.48 -36.33 -17.61
N TRP A 126 5.47 -36.30 -16.28
CA TRP A 126 4.25 -36.03 -15.52
C TRP A 126 3.80 -34.58 -15.74
N ASP A 127 4.73 -33.63 -15.73
CA ASP A 127 4.43 -32.22 -16.00
C ASP A 127 3.82 -32.03 -17.40
N LYS A 128 4.41 -32.64 -18.44
CA LYS A 128 3.89 -32.58 -19.82
C LYS A 128 2.49 -33.16 -19.99
N GLU A 129 2.20 -34.25 -19.29
CA GLU A 129 0.89 -34.91 -19.35
C GLU A 129 -0.18 -34.14 -18.58
N ASN A 130 0.19 -33.51 -17.45
CA ASN A 130 -0.79 -32.98 -16.49
C ASN A 130 -0.92 -31.45 -16.51
N LEU A 131 0.15 -30.70 -16.78
CA LEU A 131 0.15 -29.25 -16.81
C LEU A 131 -0.21 -28.72 -18.19
N THR A 132 -1.35 -29.15 -18.72
CA THR A 132 -1.85 -28.77 -20.05
C THR A 132 -2.89 -27.68 -19.96
N LYS A 133 -3.16 -27.02 -21.08
CA LYS A 133 -4.21 -25.99 -21.15
C LYS A 133 -5.60 -26.59 -20.90
N GLU A 134 -5.83 -27.84 -21.32
CA GLU A 134 -7.10 -28.55 -21.09
C GLU A 134 -7.31 -28.85 -19.59
N ASN A 135 -6.26 -29.29 -18.90
CA ASN A 135 -6.33 -29.60 -17.47
C ASN A 135 -6.34 -28.33 -16.60
N LEU A 136 -5.68 -27.26 -17.06
CA LEU A 136 -5.53 -25.98 -16.35
C LEU A 136 -6.42 -24.88 -16.95
N ASP A 137 -7.73 -25.12 -16.93
CA ASP A 137 -8.78 -24.27 -17.51
C ASP A 137 -9.31 -23.14 -16.60
N PHE A 138 -8.64 -22.91 -15.47
CA PHE A 138 -9.03 -21.98 -14.40
C PHE A 138 -10.37 -22.29 -13.71
N THR A 139 -10.82 -23.55 -13.69
CA THR A 139 -11.92 -24.00 -12.84
C THR A 139 -11.44 -24.42 -11.44
N ILE A 140 -12.36 -24.62 -10.49
CA ILE A 140 -12.02 -25.19 -9.18
C ILE A 140 -11.44 -26.59 -9.35
N GLY A 141 -11.98 -27.40 -10.28
CA GLY A 141 -11.49 -28.75 -10.57
C GLY A 141 -10.03 -28.77 -11.05
N SER A 142 -9.60 -27.75 -11.78
CA SER A 142 -8.20 -27.63 -12.24
C SER A 142 -7.19 -27.52 -11.09
N ILE A 143 -7.61 -27.09 -9.89
CA ILE A 143 -6.73 -26.97 -8.72
C ILE A 143 -6.18 -28.32 -8.27
N ARG A 144 -6.86 -29.43 -8.56
CA ARG A 144 -6.35 -30.78 -8.25
C ARG A 144 -4.99 -31.04 -8.92
N PHE A 145 -4.80 -30.59 -10.16
CA PHE A 145 -3.52 -30.72 -10.86
C PHE A 145 -2.43 -29.85 -10.24
N ILE A 146 -2.80 -28.63 -9.83
CA ILE A 146 -1.90 -27.72 -9.12
C ILE A 146 -1.47 -28.29 -7.76
N ASP A 147 -2.38 -28.91 -7.04
CA ASP A 147 -2.11 -29.52 -5.74
C ASP A 147 -1.16 -30.73 -5.87
N MET A 148 -1.42 -31.62 -6.83
CA MET A 148 -0.53 -32.74 -7.15
C MET A 148 0.87 -32.24 -7.55
N TYR A 149 0.93 -31.23 -8.42
CA TYR A 149 2.19 -30.64 -8.86
C TYR A 149 2.97 -30.01 -7.71
N SER A 150 2.28 -29.25 -6.85
CA SER A 150 2.89 -28.58 -5.70
C SER A 150 3.44 -29.60 -4.71
N LYS A 151 2.72 -30.70 -4.45
CA LYS A 151 3.21 -31.82 -3.62
C LYS A 151 4.43 -32.52 -4.21
N ARG A 152 4.50 -32.67 -5.55
CA ARG A 152 5.69 -33.20 -6.24
C ARG A 152 6.90 -32.26 -6.11
N LEU A 153 6.67 -30.95 -6.10
CA LEU A 153 7.72 -29.94 -5.93
C LEU A 153 8.26 -29.88 -4.51
N MET A 154 7.45 -30.20 -3.50
CA MET A 154 7.88 -30.19 -2.10
C MET A 154 9.09 -31.12 -1.92
N ASN A 155 10.09 -30.65 -1.17
CA ASN A 155 11.35 -31.35 -0.89
C ASN A 155 12.27 -31.57 -2.11
N THR A 156 11.99 -30.96 -3.26
CA THR A 156 12.90 -31.01 -4.41
C THR A 156 13.98 -29.92 -4.31
N LYS A 157 15.16 -30.21 -4.86
CA LYS A 157 16.25 -29.22 -4.93
C LYS A 157 15.86 -27.99 -5.77
N ILE A 158 15.11 -28.20 -6.85
CA ILE A 158 14.68 -27.14 -7.76
C ILE A 158 13.76 -26.14 -7.08
N LEU A 159 12.88 -26.59 -6.17
CA LEU A 159 12.05 -25.69 -5.37
C LEU A 159 12.91 -24.74 -4.54
N ASN A 160 13.99 -25.21 -3.93
CA ASN A 160 14.88 -24.37 -3.12
C ASN A 160 15.64 -23.34 -3.98
N GLU A 161 16.02 -23.70 -5.21
CA GLU A 161 16.76 -22.82 -6.12
C GLU A 161 15.86 -21.77 -6.79
N HIS A 162 14.58 -22.08 -7.03
CA HIS A 162 13.66 -21.25 -7.82
C HIS A 162 12.31 -20.99 -7.15
N LYS A 163 12.29 -20.97 -5.82
CA LYS A 163 11.07 -20.91 -5.01
C LYS A 163 10.13 -19.78 -5.39
N ASP A 164 10.64 -18.57 -5.51
CA ASP A 164 9.82 -17.39 -5.81
C ASP A 164 9.11 -17.51 -7.16
N ASN A 165 9.74 -18.17 -8.14
CA ASN A 165 9.12 -18.42 -9.44
C ASN A 165 7.94 -19.40 -9.32
N PHE A 166 8.11 -20.49 -8.58
CA PHE A 166 7.02 -21.46 -8.36
C PHE A 166 5.88 -20.82 -7.57
N VAL A 167 6.18 -20.14 -6.48
CA VAL A 167 5.21 -19.41 -5.66
C VAL A 167 4.42 -18.43 -6.51
N ARG A 168 5.09 -17.65 -7.37
CA ARG A 168 4.44 -16.67 -8.22
C ARG A 168 3.55 -17.31 -9.28
N ARG A 169 3.99 -18.38 -9.95
CA ARG A 169 3.20 -19.09 -10.98
C ARG A 169 1.98 -19.80 -10.40
N ILE A 170 2.20 -20.61 -9.36
CA ILE A 170 1.14 -21.37 -8.67
C ILE A 170 0.17 -20.39 -8.01
N GLY A 171 0.67 -19.42 -7.24
CA GLY A 171 -0.11 -18.37 -6.59
C GLY A 171 -0.96 -17.55 -7.56
N ALA A 172 -0.38 -17.16 -8.70
CA ALA A 172 -1.10 -16.47 -9.75
C ALA A 172 -2.25 -17.32 -10.32
N TYR A 173 -2.00 -18.60 -10.56
CA TYR A 173 -3.01 -19.51 -11.11
C TYR A 173 -4.18 -19.70 -10.14
N ILE A 174 -3.91 -20.08 -8.88
CA ILE A 174 -4.98 -20.28 -7.90
C ILE A 174 -5.74 -18.97 -7.63
N GLY A 175 -5.05 -17.83 -7.64
CA GLY A 175 -5.68 -16.52 -7.47
C GLY A 175 -6.59 -16.16 -8.64
N GLU A 176 -6.22 -16.50 -9.88
CA GLU A 176 -7.11 -16.34 -11.03
C GLU A 176 -8.35 -17.25 -10.94
N VAL A 177 -8.24 -18.47 -10.40
CA VAL A 177 -9.40 -19.34 -10.13
C VAL A 177 -10.34 -18.69 -9.12
N ILE A 178 -9.81 -18.27 -7.96
CA ILE A 178 -10.57 -17.59 -6.90
C ILE A 178 -11.28 -16.35 -7.46
N LYS A 179 -10.53 -15.47 -8.12
CA LYS A 179 -11.04 -14.21 -8.69
C LYS A 179 -12.16 -14.45 -9.69
N ARG A 180 -12.01 -15.42 -10.60
CA ARG A 180 -13.03 -15.74 -11.61
C ARG A 180 -14.30 -16.31 -11.00
N LYS A 181 -14.18 -17.13 -9.96
CA LYS A 181 -15.33 -17.78 -9.32
C LYS A 181 -16.11 -16.84 -8.42
N ILE A 182 -15.44 -15.96 -7.68
CA ILE A 182 -16.13 -14.92 -6.93
C ILE A 182 -16.85 -13.94 -7.88
N ASN A 183 -16.33 -13.74 -9.10
CA ASN A 183 -16.93 -12.96 -10.20
C ASN A 183 -17.43 -11.55 -9.78
N GLN A 184 -16.72 -10.92 -8.84
CA GLN A 184 -17.04 -9.60 -8.29
C GLN A 184 -15.79 -8.72 -8.27
N ASP A 185 -15.84 -7.64 -7.50
CA ASP A 185 -14.93 -6.49 -7.42
C ASP A 185 -13.47 -6.77 -7.00
N PHE A 186 -13.02 -8.02 -7.01
CA PHE A 186 -11.64 -8.40 -6.72
C PHE A 186 -10.73 -8.17 -7.93
N ASN A 187 -9.63 -7.46 -7.69
CA ASN A 187 -8.59 -7.23 -8.69
C ASN A 187 -7.21 -7.45 -8.07
N TRP A 188 -6.22 -7.70 -8.93
CA TRP A 188 -4.82 -7.80 -8.51
C TRP A 188 -4.24 -6.42 -8.26
N TYR A 189 -3.57 -6.27 -7.12
CA TYR A 189 -2.83 -5.08 -6.77
C TYR A 189 -1.53 -5.46 -6.06
N GLU A 190 -0.55 -4.59 -6.17
CA GLU A 190 0.66 -4.69 -5.35
C GLU A 190 0.33 -4.47 -3.88
N ILE A 191 0.84 -5.36 -3.03
CA ILE A 191 0.54 -5.42 -1.60
C ILE A 191 0.84 -4.10 -0.88
N ASP A 192 1.93 -3.42 -1.26
CA ASP A 192 2.33 -2.16 -0.62
C ASP A 192 1.35 -1.02 -0.92
N SER A 193 0.73 -1.02 -2.10
CA SER A 193 -0.33 -0.08 -2.41
C SER A 193 -1.63 -0.40 -1.65
N VAL A 194 -1.87 -1.67 -1.32
CA VAL A 194 -3.05 -2.10 -0.53
C VAL A 194 -2.87 -1.81 0.96
N LYS A 195 -1.65 -1.94 1.51
CA LYS A 195 -1.30 -1.55 2.89
C LYS A 195 -1.67 -0.10 3.20
N GLU A 196 -1.54 0.77 2.20
CA GLU A 196 -1.92 2.18 2.34
C GLU A 196 -3.44 2.40 2.30
N TYR A 197 -4.22 1.43 1.85
CA TYR A 197 -5.66 1.56 1.60
C TYR A 197 -6.53 0.80 2.61
N SER A 198 -6.15 -0.42 2.96
CA SER A 198 -6.96 -1.31 3.79
C SER A 198 -6.67 -1.12 5.28
N VAL A 199 -7.73 -1.06 6.09
CA VAL A 199 -7.61 -1.10 7.57
C VAL A 199 -7.50 -2.53 8.11
N ASN A 200 -7.90 -3.51 7.29
CA ASN A 200 -7.91 -4.95 7.62
C ASN A 200 -6.62 -5.68 7.21
N PHE A 201 -5.57 -4.94 6.83
CA PHE A 201 -4.29 -5.54 6.42
C PHE A 201 -3.48 -6.15 7.60
N ALA A 202 -3.92 -5.98 8.85
CA ALA A 202 -3.18 -6.46 10.02
C ALA A 202 -3.05 -8.00 10.02
N GLY A 203 -1.81 -8.50 9.90
CA GLY A 203 -1.48 -9.93 10.07
C GLY A 203 -1.02 -10.68 8.81
N LEU A 204 -0.94 -10.04 7.65
CA LEU A 204 -0.40 -10.66 6.43
C LEU A 204 1.13 -10.55 6.38
N ASP A 205 1.80 -11.69 6.16
CA ASP A 205 3.26 -11.80 6.05
C ASP A 205 3.78 -10.80 5.00
N SER A 206 4.59 -9.83 5.45
CA SER A 206 4.89 -8.60 4.73
C SER A 206 6.02 -8.77 3.72
N ARG A 207 6.04 -9.87 2.98
CA ARG A 207 7.01 -10.06 1.90
C ARG A 207 6.86 -8.92 0.90
N GLU A 208 7.94 -8.17 0.72
CA GLU A 208 7.99 -7.04 -0.19
C GLU A 208 7.70 -7.51 -1.63
N ASN A 209 7.02 -6.68 -2.41
CA ASN A 209 6.72 -6.91 -3.84
C ASN A 209 5.79 -8.09 -4.18
N GLN A 210 4.93 -8.55 -3.27
CA GLN A 210 3.87 -9.50 -3.61
C GLN A 210 2.60 -8.79 -4.13
N SER A 211 1.81 -9.54 -4.88
CA SER A 211 0.49 -9.09 -5.36
C SER A 211 -0.61 -9.86 -4.66
N VAL A 212 -1.68 -9.15 -4.33
CA VAL A 212 -2.84 -9.66 -3.60
C VAL A 212 -4.12 -9.39 -4.39
N LEU A 213 -5.14 -10.20 -4.16
CA LEU A 213 -6.48 -9.91 -4.61
C LEU A 213 -7.14 -8.99 -3.59
N TYR A 214 -7.58 -7.81 -4.03
CA TYR A 214 -8.22 -6.84 -3.15
C TYR A 214 -9.58 -6.43 -3.69
N SER A 215 -10.59 -6.50 -2.82
CA SER A 215 -11.92 -5.94 -3.00
C SER A 215 -11.96 -4.58 -2.30
N GLN A 216 -11.86 -3.50 -3.08
CA GLN A 216 -11.90 -2.16 -2.52
C GLN A 216 -13.26 -1.83 -1.88
N LYS A 217 -14.36 -2.39 -2.42
CA LYS A 217 -15.71 -2.12 -1.91
C LYS A 217 -15.94 -2.73 -0.53
N ARG A 218 -15.39 -3.92 -0.28
CA ARG A 218 -15.57 -4.67 0.98
C ARG A 218 -14.39 -4.56 1.94
N ASP A 219 -13.29 -3.96 1.49
CA ASP A 219 -12.01 -3.91 2.21
C ASP A 219 -11.51 -5.30 2.63
N ILE A 220 -11.55 -6.24 1.68
CA ILE A 220 -11.10 -7.64 1.86
C ILE A 220 -9.86 -7.89 1.01
N VAL A 221 -8.84 -8.47 1.63
CA VAL A 221 -7.59 -8.90 1.00
C VAL A 221 -7.53 -10.43 1.01
N ILE A 222 -7.21 -11.03 -0.13
CA ILE A 222 -6.88 -12.45 -0.27
C ILE A 222 -5.45 -12.51 -0.80
N SER A 223 -4.61 -13.34 -0.18
CA SER A 223 -3.16 -13.42 -0.48
C SER A 223 -2.74 -14.81 -0.98
N PRO A 224 -3.10 -15.20 -2.23
CA PRO A 224 -2.84 -16.56 -2.70
C PRO A 224 -1.35 -16.90 -2.81
N LEU A 225 -0.50 -15.92 -3.14
CA LEU A 225 0.95 -16.12 -3.24
C LEU A 225 1.56 -16.43 -1.86
N SER A 226 1.11 -15.74 -0.82
CA SER A 226 1.58 -15.98 0.55
C SER A 226 1.14 -17.36 1.03
N GLU A 227 -0.09 -17.78 0.74
CA GLU A 227 -0.57 -19.11 1.09
C GLU A 227 0.24 -20.21 0.40
N VAL A 228 0.48 -20.09 -0.90
CA VAL A 228 1.32 -21.05 -1.65
C VAL A 228 2.73 -21.10 -1.10
N PHE A 229 3.31 -19.96 -0.72
CA PHE A 229 4.61 -19.94 -0.08
C PHE A 229 4.60 -20.80 1.20
N GLN A 230 3.63 -20.59 2.08
CA GLN A 230 3.51 -21.36 3.34
C GLN A 230 3.25 -22.84 3.05
N PHE A 231 2.46 -23.15 2.02
CA PHE A 231 2.17 -24.52 1.62
C PHE A 231 3.42 -25.27 1.16
N LEU A 232 4.23 -24.64 0.30
CA LEU A 232 5.47 -25.22 -0.20
C LEU A 232 6.54 -25.37 0.89
N GLU A 233 6.46 -24.58 1.97
CA GLU A 233 7.28 -24.73 3.18
C GLU A 233 6.78 -25.81 4.15
N GLY A 234 5.57 -26.33 3.95
CA GLY A 234 4.93 -27.21 4.94
C GLY A 234 4.41 -26.49 6.19
N HIS A 235 4.26 -25.17 6.14
CA HIS A 235 3.74 -24.34 7.24
C HIS A 235 2.30 -23.85 7.00
N SER A 236 1.69 -24.20 5.86
CA SER A 236 0.29 -23.85 5.58
C SER A 236 -0.66 -24.52 6.57
N PRO A 237 -1.71 -23.79 7.03
CA PRO A 237 -2.78 -24.39 7.80
C PRO A 237 -3.67 -25.32 6.94
N TYR A 238 -3.53 -25.29 5.61
CA TYR A 238 -4.28 -26.12 4.68
C TYR A 238 -3.50 -27.37 4.28
N THR A 239 -4.15 -28.53 4.36
CA THR A 239 -3.57 -29.82 3.91
C THR A 239 -3.40 -29.89 2.39
N ASN A 240 -4.15 -29.09 1.64
CA ASN A 240 -4.07 -28.98 0.19
C ASN A 240 -4.56 -27.61 -0.27
N LEU A 241 -4.10 -27.18 -1.45
CA LEU A 241 -4.44 -25.87 -2.00
C LEU A 241 -5.91 -25.79 -2.46
N GLN A 242 -6.55 -26.92 -2.73
CA GLN A 242 -7.96 -26.96 -3.12
C GLN A 242 -8.87 -26.48 -1.99
N THR A 243 -8.65 -26.95 -0.76
CA THR A 243 -9.42 -26.52 0.42
C THR A 243 -9.31 -25.01 0.63
N TYR A 244 -8.10 -24.44 0.49
CA TYR A 244 -7.90 -22.99 0.55
C TYR A 244 -8.74 -22.25 -0.51
N VAL A 245 -8.66 -22.69 -1.77
CA VAL A 245 -9.41 -22.05 -2.86
C VAL A 245 -10.92 -22.11 -2.62
N GLU A 246 -11.44 -23.26 -2.22
CA GLU A 246 -12.87 -23.46 -1.94
C GLU A 246 -13.33 -22.59 -0.76
N GLU A 247 -12.56 -22.53 0.32
CA GLU A 247 -12.87 -21.68 1.47
C GLU A 247 -12.86 -20.20 1.08
N MET A 248 -11.84 -19.73 0.37
CA MET A 248 -11.76 -18.34 -0.08
C MET A 248 -12.93 -17.98 -0.99
N ILE A 249 -13.32 -18.86 -1.90
CA ILE A 249 -14.50 -18.65 -2.74
C ILE A 249 -15.77 -18.62 -1.88
N LYS A 250 -15.96 -19.58 -0.98
CA LYS A 250 -17.15 -19.67 -0.13
C LYS A 250 -17.33 -18.44 0.76
N ASN A 251 -16.27 -18.01 1.44
CA ASN A 251 -16.32 -16.90 2.40
C ASN A 251 -16.51 -15.54 1.71
N ASN A 252 -16.19 -15.44 0.41
CA ASN A 252 -16.17 -14.17 -0.32
C ASN A 252 -17.12 -14.12 -1.52
N SER A 253 -17.85 -15.20 -1.80
CA SER A 253 -19.00 -15.16 -2.70
C SER A 253 -20.15 -14.53 -1.93
N LEU A 254 -20.80 -13.53 -2.53
CA LEU A 254 -22.10 -13.10 -1.98
C LEU A 254 -23.02 -14.30 -2.08
N ILE A 255 -23.65 -14.68 -0.97
CA ILE A 255 -24.75 -15.64 -0.99
C ILE A 255 -25.76 -15.08 -1.99
N GLN A 256 -25.86 -15.72 -3.15
CA GLN A 256 -27.01 -15.51 -4.02
C GLN A 256 -28.18 -16.18 -3.31
N ASN A 257 -28.85 -15.42 -2.45
CA ASN A 257 -30.21 -15.72 -2.03
C ASN A 257 -31.14 -15.48 -3.21
#